data_AF-A0A6C9QLC1-F1
#
_entry.id   AF-A0A6C9QLC1-F1
#
_cell.length_a   1.000
_cell.length_b   1.000
_cell.length_c   1.000
_cell.angle_alpha   90.00
_cell.angle_beta   90.00
_cell.angle_gamma   90.00
#
_symmetry.space_group_name_H-M   'P 1'
#
loop_
_entity.id
_entity.type
_entity.pdbx_description
1 polymer ?
#
loop_
_entity_poly.entity_id
_entity_poly.type
_entity_poly.pdbx_seq_one_letter_code
_entity_poly.pdbx_strand_id
1 'polypeptide(L)'
;MQENISVTDSYSTGNAAQAMLEKLLQIYDVKTLVAQLNGVGENHWSAAILKRALANDSAWHRLSEKEFAHLQTLLPKPPAHHPHYAFRFIDLFAGIGGIRRGFESIGGQCVFTSEWNKHAVRTYKANHYCDPATHHFNEDIRDITLSHKEGVSDEAAAEHIRQHIPEHDVLLAGFPCQPFSLAGVSKKNSLGRAHGFACDTQGTLFFDVVRIIDARRPAMFVLENVK
;
A
#
# COMPACT_ATOMS: atom_id res chain seq x y z
N MET A 1 38.39 5.79 -34.21
CA MET A 1 37.71 6.11 -32.94
C MET A 1 36.63 5.06 -32.75
N GLN A 2 36.95 4.00 -32.00
CA GLN A 2 35.91 3.10 -31.47
C GLN A 2 35.36 3.79 -30.24
N GLU A 3 34.07 4.13 -30.27
CA GLU A 3 33.39 4.68 -29.10
C GLU A 3 33.32 3.60 -28.02
N ASN A 4 33.99 3.88 -26.90
CA ASN A 4 33.78 3.15 -25.66
C ASN A 4 32.35 3.42 -25.19
N ILE A 5 31.42 2.53 -25.55
CA ILE A 5 30.11 2.45 -24.92
C ILE A 5 30.38 2.14 -23.44
N SER A 6 30.12 3.14 -22.59
CA SER A 6 30.52 3.12 -21.19
C SER A 6 29.81 2.00 -20.44
N VAL A 7 30.60 1.07 -19.88
CA VAL A 7 30.15 -0.03 -19.02
C VAL A 7 29.31 0.49 -17.84
N THR A 8 29.49 1.75 -17.42
CA THR A 8 28.74 2.40 -16.34
C THR A 8 27.26 2.62 -16.65
N ASP A 9 26.91 2.93 -17.90
CA ASP A 9 25.50 3.19 -18.28
C ASP A 9 24.72 1.88 -18.32
N SER A 10 25.32 0.81 -18.86
CA SER A 10 24.71 -0.51 -18.92
C SER A 10 24.40 -1.09 -17.54
N TYR A 11 25.27 -0.87 -16.56
CA TYR A 11 25.07 -1.34 -15.18
C TYR A 11 23.94 -0.59 -14.47
N SER A 12 23.81 0.73 -14.73
CA SER A 12 22.75 1.58 -14.17
C SER A 12 21.37 1.23 -14.76
N THR A 13 21.30 1.01 -16.07
CA THR A 13 20.05 0.61 -16.74
C THR A 13 19.58 -0.79 -16.35
N GLY A 14 20.51 -1.73 -16.13
CA GLY A 14 20.17 -3.09 -15.70
C GLY A 14 19.44 -3.15 -14.37
N ASN A 15 19.94 -2.41 -13.37
CA ASN A 15 19.32 -2.31 -12.05
C ASN A 15 17.94 -1.62 -12.13
N ALA A 16 17.83 -0.55 -12.92
CA ALA A 16 16.56 0.15 -13.11
C ALA A 16 15.48 -0.71 -13.79
N ALA A 17 15.84 -1.52 -14.79
CA ALA A 17 14.93 -2.43 -15.48
C ALA A 17 14.42 -3.55 -14.57
N GLN A 18 15.31 -4.14 -13.77
CA GLN A 18 14.92 -5.15 -12.78
C GLN A 18 13.96 -4.55 -11.75
N ALA A 19 14.31 -3.42 -11.14
CA ALA A 19 13.46 -2.76 -10.14
C ALA A 19 12.07 -2.39 -10.70
N MET A 20 12.01 -1.95 -11.96
CA MET A 20 10.74 -1.67 -12.64
C MET A 20 9.91 -2.94 -12.83
N LEU A 21 10.52 -4.03 -13.29
CA LEU A 21 9.81 -5.30 -13.50
C LEU A 21 9.32 -5.91 -12.18
N GLU A 22 10.12 -5.81 -11.11
CA GLU A 22 9.70 -6.22 -9.77
C GLU A 22 8.47 -5.42 -9.28
N LYS A 23 8.44 -4.10 -9.51
CA LYS A 23 7.25 -3.28 -9.23
C LYS A 23 6.04 -3.70 -10.07
N LEU A 24 6.24 -3.92 -11.37
CA LEU A 24 5.17 -4.35 -12.27
C LEU A 24 4.58 -5.71 -11.89
N LEU A 25 5.39 -6.65 -11.40
CA LEU A 25 4.92 -7.96 -10.93
C LEU A 25 4.10 -7.90 -9.64
N GLN A 26 4.20 -6.81 -8.88
CA GLN A 26 3.29 -6.58 -7.75
C GLN A 26 1.90 -6.13 -8.21
N ILE A 27 1.74 -5.73 -9.47
CA ILE A 27 0.52 -5.12 -10.04
C ILE A 27 -0.12 -6.04 -11.09
N TYR A 28 0.68 -6.58 -12.00
CA TYR A 28 0.24 -7.34 -13.16
C TYR A 28 0.75 -8.78 -13.07
N ASP A 29 -0.06 -9.72 -13.53
CA ASP A 29 0.42 -11.10 -13.64
C ASP A 29 1.39 -11.25 -14.82
N VAL A 30 2.18 -12.32 -14.77
CA VAL A 30 3.19 -12.64 -15.79
C VAL A 30 2.57 -12.72 -17.19
N LYS A 31 1.34 -13.24 -17.31
CA LYS A 31 0.65 -13.37 -18.60
C LYS A 31 0.37 -11.99 -19.21
N THR A 32 -0.08 -11.05 -18.39
CA THR A 32 -0.36 -9.67 -18.80
C THR A 32 0.91 -8.97 -19.26
N LEU A 33 1.99 -9.05 -18.48
CA LEU A 33 3.26 -8.41 -18.86
C LEU A 33 3.86 -8.99 -20.15
N VAL A 34 3.79 -10.32 -20.32
CA VAL A 34 4.22 -10.98 -21.56
C VAL A 34 3.37 -10.53 -22.76
N ALA A 35 2.06 -10.34 -22.58
CA ALA A 35 1.19 -9.83 -23.63
C ALA A 35 1.51 -8.36 -23.98
N GLN A 36 1.78 -7.52 -22.97
CA GLN A 36 2.20 -6.13 -23.17
C GLN A 36 3.52 -6.03 -23.95
N LEU A 37 4.51 -6.84 -23.58
CA LEU A 37 5.80 -6.89 -24.26
C LEU A 37 5.69 -7.37 -25.70
N ASN A 38 4.98 -8.48 -25.95
CA ASN A 38 4.74 -8.96 -27.31
C ASN A 38 3.93 -7.94 -28.14
N GLY A 39 3.07 -7.14 -27.51
CA GLY A 39 2.30 -6.07 -28.15
C GLY A 39 3.16 -4.93 -28.69
N VAL A 40 4.38 -4.74 -28.17
CA VAL A 40 5.36 -3.77 -28.71
C VAL A 40 5.93 -4.26 -30.05
N GLY A 41 6.06 -5.59 -30.22
CA GLY A 41 6.40 -6.22 -31.50
C GLY A 41 7.88 -6.26 -31.86
N GLU A 42 8.80 -5.98 -30.92
CA GLU A 42 10.25 -6.03 -31.18
C GLU A 42 10.85 -7.42 -30.91
N ASN A 43 10.55 -8.02 -29.76
CA ASN A 43 11.04 -9.35 -29.40
C ASN A 43 9.88 -10.32 -29.11
N HIS A 44 10.14 -11.61 -29.28
CA HIS A 44 9.25 -12.65 -28.76
C HIS A 44 9.46 -12.84 -27.25
N TRP A 45 8.38 -12.76 -26.49
CA TRP A 45 8.32 -12.98 -25.05
C TRP A 45 7.44 -14.16 -24.67
N SER A 46 7.91 -14.91 -23.67
CA SER A 46 7.16 -15.96 -22.99
C SER A 46 7.33 -15.81 -21.48
N ALA A 47 6.48 -16.47 -20.69
CA ALA A 47 6.59 -16.46 -19.24
C ALA A 47 7.97 -16.95 -18.75
N ALA A 48 8.56 -17.94 -19.43
CA ALA A 48 9.89 -18.46 -19.11
C ALA A 48 10.99 -17.43 -19.41
N ILE A 49 10.87 -16.71 -20.53
CA ILE A 49 11.81 -15.64 -20.90
C ILE A 49 11.74 -14.51 -19.87
N LEU A 50 10.54 -14.06 -19.52
CA LEU A 50 10.36 -12.98 -18.55
C LEU A 50 10.92 -13.37 -17.16
N LYS A 51 10.64 -14.59 -16.69
CA LYS A 51 11.22 -15.10 -15.43
C LYS A 51 12.75 -15.18 -15.47
N ARG A 52 13.33 -15.52 -16.62
CA ARG A 52 14.79 -15.55 -16.80
C ARG A 52 15.40 -14.15 -16.76
N ALA A 53 14.73 -13.16 -17.35
CA ALA A 53 15.14 -11.76 -17.30
C ALA A 53 15.13 -11.20 -15.86
N LEU A 54 14.21 -11.67 -15.02
CA LEU A 54 14.12 -11.30 -13.60
C LEU A 54 15.16 -11.98 -12.71
N ALA A 55 15.56 -13.20 -13.04
CA ALA A 55 16.44 -14.01 -12.20
C ALA A 55 17.94 -13.81 -12.49
N ASN A 56 18.28 -13.11 -13.57
CA ASN A 56 19.66 -12.98 -14.01
C ASN A 56 19.92 -11.55 -14.49
N ASP A 57 20.70 -10.80 -13.71
CA ASP A 57 21.14 -9.43 -14.01
C ASP A 57 21.85 -9.30 -15.35
N SER A 58 22.35 -10.40 -15.91
CA SER A 58 22.94 -10.37 -17.25
C SER A 58 21.90 -10.52 -18.36
N ALA A 59 20.62 -10.82 -18.11
CA ALA A 59 19.63 -11.19 -19.13
C ALA A 59 18.64 -10.07 -19.55
N TRP A 60 18.73 -8.88 -18.95
CA TRP A 60 17.85 -7.74 -19.30
C TRP A 60 18.19 -7.11 -20.65
N HIS A 61 19.35 -7.38 -21.25
CA HIS A 61 19.71 -6.88 -22.59
C HIS A 61 18.74 -7.32 -23.70
N ARG A 62 17.85 -8.28 -23.41
CA ARG A 62 16.75 -8.66 -24.29
C ARG A 62 15.62 -7.64 -24.32
N LEU A 63 15.47 -6.83 -23.26
CA LEU A 63 14.50 -5.75 -23.20
C LEU A 63 15.01 -4.57 -24.03
N SER A 64 14.33 -4.31 -25.13
CA SER A 64 14.60 -3.13 -25.96
C SER A 64 14.23 -1.83 -25.25
N GLU A 65 14.74 -0.71 -25.76
CA GLU A 65 14.38 0.63 -25.28
C GLU A 65 12.88 0.92 -25.42
N LYS A 66 12.24 0.47 -26.52
CA LYS A 66 10.80 0.67 -26.73
C LYS A 66 9.96 -0.17 -25.79
N GLU A 67 10.35 -1.42 -25.55
CA GLU A 67 9.68 -2.28 -24.58
C GLU A 67 9.81 -1.73 -23.15
N PHE A 68 11.01 -1.25 -22.79
CA PHE A 68 11.24 -0.58 -21.52
C PHE A 68 10.36 0.67 -21.36
N ALA A 69 10.37 1.56 -22.36
CA ALA A 69 9.53 2.77 -22.36
C ALA A 69 8.03 2.44 -22.27
N HIS A 70 7.56 1.40 -22.97
CA HIS A 70 6.18 0.93 -22.88
C HIS A 70 5.83 0.44 -21.48
N LEU A 71 6.66 -0.42 -20.88
CA LEU A 71 6.46 -0.92 -19.52
C LEU A 71 6.43 0.20 -18.47
N GLN A 72 7.22 1.27 -18.64
CA GLN A 72 7.18 2.44 -17.77
C GLN A 72 5.80 3.13 -17.78
N THR A 73 5.05 3.08 -18.89
CA THR A 73 3.71 3.68 -18.98
C THR A 73 2.67 2.95 -18.13
N LEU A 74 2.96 1.71 -17.73
CA LEU A 74 2.07 0.88 -16.91
C LEU A 74 2.18 1.18 -15.40
N LEU A 75 3.16 2.00 -15.00
CA LEU A 75 3.37 2.45 -13.63
C LEU A 75 2.86 3.90 -13.45
N PRO A 76 2.24 4.22 -12.31
CA PRO A 76 1.85 5.59 -12.01
C PRO A 76 3.08 6.48 -11.82
N LYS A 77 2.98 7.72 -12.33
CA LYS A 77 4.01 8.75 -12.15
C LYS A 77 3.76 9.51 -10.83
N PRO A 78 4.82 10.04 -10.18
CA PRO A 78 4.64 10.94 -9.06
C PRO A 78 3.86 12.21 -9.50
N PRO A 79 3.15 12.87 -8.58
CA PRO A 79 2.48 14.13 -8.87
C PRO A 79 3.47 15.24 -9.21
N ALA A 80 3.01 16.28 -9.92
CA ALA A 80 3.89 17.36 -10.41
C ALA A 80 4.62 18.14 -9.31
N HIS A 81 4.09 18.16 -8.08
CA HIS A 81 4.72 18.82 -6.92
C HIS A 81 5.75 17.93 -6.20
N HIS A 82 5.91 16.66 -6.58
CA HIS A 82 6.93 15.78 -6.00
C HIS A 82 8.34 16.38 -6.17
N PRO A 83 9.22 16.35 -5.15
CA PRO A 83 9.07 15.68 -3.84
C PRO A 83 8.52 16.57 -2.71
N HIS A 84 7.98 17.74 -3.01
CA HIS A 84 7.51 18.71 -2.02
C HIS A 84 5.99 18.60 -1.82
N TYR A 85 5.58 18.09 -0.65
CA TYR A 85 4.19 17.86 -0.29
C TYR A 85 3.72 18.86 0.78
N ALA A 86 2.42 19.17 0.79
CA ALA A 86 1.83 20.15 1.69
C ALA A 86 1.58 19.60 3.10
N PHE A 87 1.22 18.32 3.20
CA PHE A 87 0.96 17.61 4.45
C PHE A 87 1.09 16.09 4.23
N ARG A 88 1.11 15.31 5.31
CA ARG A 88 1.22 13.85 5.31
C ARG A 88 -0.09 13.23 5.75
N PHE A 89 -0.49 12.14 5.10
CA PHE A 89 -1.66 11.38 5.50
C PHE A 89 -1.45 9.87 5.41
N ILE A 90 -2.29 9.12 6.12
CA ILE A 90 -2.37 7.66 6.01
C ILE A 90 -3.73 7.22 5.50
N ASP A 91 -3.79 6.03 4.92
CA ASP A 91 -4.95 5.51 4.18
C ASP A 91 -5.29 4.09 4.68
N LEU A 92 -6.20 3.99 5.65
CA LEU A 92 -6.61 2.72 6.28
C LEU A 92 -7.85 2.15 5.60
N PHE A 93 -7.86 0.83 5.36
CA PHE A 93 -8.92 0.13 4.61
C PHE A 93 -9.14 0.78 3.24
N ALA A 94 -8.03 1.04 2.55
CA ALA A 94 -7.96 1.97 1.43
C ALA A 94 -8.74 1.53 0.19
N GLY A 95 -9.05 0.24 0.06
CA GLY A 95 -9.58 -0.36 -1.15
C GLY A 95 -8.69 -0.05 -2.35
N ILE A 96 -9.25 0.66 -3.34
CA ILE A 96 -8.52 1.11 -4.53
C ILE A 96 -8.08 2.59 -4.47
N GLY A 97 -8.19 3.22 -3.29
CA GLY A 97 -7.70 4.57 -3.02
C GLY A 97 -8.68 5.68 -3.37
N GLY A 98 -9.98 5.45 -3.18
CA GLY A 98 -11.02 6.46 -3.44
C GLY A 98 -10.82 7.73 -2.61
N ILE A 99 -10.66 7.58 -1.30
CA ILE A 99 -10.45 8.71 -0.37
C ILE A 99 -9.10 9.38 -0.63
N ARG A 100 -8.02 8.59 -0.82
CA ARG A 100 -6.67 9.08 -1.17
C ARG A 100 -6.65 10.08 -2.31
N ARG A 101 -7.40 9.83 -3.40
CA ARG A 101 -7.42 10.75 -4.57
C ARG A 101 -7.83 12.17 -4.17
N GLY A 102 -8.76 12.32 -3.24
CA GLY A 102 -9.16 13.63 -2.73
C GLY A 102 -8.01 14.35 -2.05
N PHE A 103 -7.26 13.66 -1.20
CA PHE A 103 -6.17 14.25 -0.41
C PHE A 103 -4.89 14.48 -1.22
N GLU A 104 -4.57 13.63 -2.20
CA GLU A 104 -3.48 13.91 -3.14
C GLU A 104 -3.77 15.12 -4.02
N SER A 105 -5.04 15.35 -4.39
CA SER A 105 -5.42 16.50 -5.24
C SER A 105 -5.16 17.86 -4.60
N ILE A 106 -5.04 17.90 -3.27
CA ILE A 106 -4.71 19.09 -2.48
C ILE A 106 -3.26 19.06 -1.96
N GLY A 107 -2.40 18.22 -2.53
CA GLY A 107 -0.96 18.20 -2.25
C GLY A 107 -0.53 17.30 -1.09
N GLY A 108 -1.39 16.40 -0.62
CA GLY A 108 -1.05 15.46 0.44
C GLY A 108 -0.10 14.35 -0.03
N GLN A 109 0.80 13.92 0.87
CA GLN A 109 1.63 12.72 0.70
C GLN A 109 1.01 11.55 1.46
N CYS A 110 0.69 10.45 0.76
CA CYS A 110 0.36 9.19 1.43
C CYS A 110 1.64 8.54 1.94
N VAL A 111 1.73 8.28 3.25
CA VAL A 111 2.95 7.72 3.89
C VAL A 111 2.75 6.33 4.46
N PHE A 112 1.51 5.86 4.53
CA PHE A 112 1.16 4.51 4.95
C PHE A 112 -0.20 4.11 4.37
N THR A 113 -0.32 2.87 3.93
CA THR A 113 -1.57 2.30 3.42
C THR A 113 -1.82 0.92 4.04
N SER A 114 -3.04 0.69 4.54
CA SER A 114 -3.49 -0.63 4.96
C SER A 114 -4.66 -1.08 4.09
N GLU A 115 -4.53 -2.25 3.44
CA GLU A 115 -5.58 -2.86 2.65
C GLU A 115 -5.37 -4.38 2.57
N TRP A 116 -6.38 -5.14 3.01
CA TRP A 116 -6.30 -6.59 3.14
C TRP A 116 -6.55 -7.31 1.80
N ASN A 117 -7.34 -6.74 0.90
CA ASN A 117 -7.70 -7.37 -0.37
C ASN A 117 -6.57 -7.19 -1.38
N LYS A 118 -5.85 -8.27 -1.65
CA LYS A 118 -4.71 -8.29 -2.59
C LYS A 118 -5.06 -7.83 -4.01
N HIS A 119 -6.29 -8.04 -4.47
CA HIS A 119 -6.73 -7.54 -5.78
C HIS A 119 -6.97 -6.02 -5.77
N ALA A 120 -7.48 -5.48 -4.65
CA ALA A 120 -7.61 -4.05 -4.46
C ALA A 120 -6.22 -3.39 -4.40
N VAL A 121 -5.27 -3.97 -3.66
CA VAL A 121 -3.86 -3.51 -3.60
C VAL A 121 -3.22 -3.45 -4.99
N ARG A 122 -3.45 -4.47 -5.84
CA ARG A 122 -2.95 -4.46 -7.23
C ARG A 122 -3.47 -3.24 -7.99
N THR A 123 -4.78 -3.00 -7.93
CA THR A 123 -5.42 -1.85 -8.59
C THR A 123 -4.94 -0.53 -8.00
N TYR A 124 -4.76 -0.47 -6.69
CA TYR A 124 -4.23 0.69 -5.97
C TYR A 124 -2.83 1.06 -6.48
N LYS A 125 -1.90 0.09 -6.47
CA LYS A 125 -0.51 0.28 -6.94
C LYS A 125 -0.41 0.62 -8.44
N ALA A 126 -1.39 0.22 -9.25
CA ALA A 126 -1.46 0.59 -10.66
C ALA A 126 -1.78 2.08 -10.88
N ASN A 127 -2.45 2.73 -9.92
CA ASN A 127 -3.02 4.07 -10.08
C ASN A 127 -2.35 5.13 -9.19
N HIS A 128 -1.71 4.72 -8.10
CA HIS A 128 -1.13 5.62 -7.12
C HIS A 128 0.37 5.42 -7.01
N TYR A 129 1.14 6.51 -7.11
CA TYR A 129 2.59 6.47 -6.92
C TYR A 129 2.91 6.16 -5.45
N CYS A 130 3.66 5.07 -5.22
CA CYS A 130 4.12 4.66 -3.89
C CYS A 130 5.64 4.48 -3.92
N ASP A 131 6.36 5.42 -3.31
CA ASP A 131 7.80 5.35 -3.13
C ASP A 131 8.14 4.53 -1.87
N PRO A 132 8.78 3.35 -1.99
CA PRO A 132 9.12 2.51 -0.83
C PRO A 132 10.00 3.19 0.23
N ALA A 133 10.73 4.26 -0.13
CA ALA A 133 11.53 5.02 0.81
C ALA A 133 10.69 5.90 1.76
N THR A 134 9.45 6.24 1.36
CA THR A 134 8.60 7.18 2.11
C THR A 134 7.18 6.65 2.35
N HIS A 135 6.83 5.49 1.81
CA HIS A 135 5.51 4.84 1.89
C HIS A 135 5.64 3.34 2.19
N HIS A 136 4.75 2.84 3.05
CA HIS A 136 4.68 1.42 3.40
C HIS A 136 3.25 0.87 3.27
N PHE A 137 3.16 -0.42 2.93
CA PHE A 137 1.91 -1.16 2.87
C PHE A 137 1.79 -2.12 4.05
N ASN A 138 0.55 -2.33 4.49
CA ASN A 138 0.15 -3.37 5.44
C ASN A 138 -1.08 -4.11 4.87
N GLU A 139 -1.16 -5.43 5.10
CA GLU A 139 -2.33 -6.23 4.71
C GLU A 139 -3.34 -6.31 5.86
N ASP A 140 -2.94 -6.86 7.01
CA ASP A 140 -3.80 -6.96 8.21
C ASP A 140 -3.40 -5.92 9.25
N ILE A 141 -4.30 -4.97 9.52
CA ILE A 141 -4.03 -3.87 10.47
C ILE A 141 -3.81 -4.38 11.89
N ARG A 142 -4.34 -5.56 12.23
CA ARG A 142 -4.24 -6.16 13.56
C ARG A 142 -2.81 -6.63 13.87
N ASP A 143 -1.99 -6.85 12.85
CA ASP A 143 -0.57 -7.16 13.02
C ASP A 143 0.22 -5.94 13.53
N ILE A 144 -0.26 -4.73 13.22
CA ILE A 144 0.33 -3.48 13.70
C ILE A 144 -0.28 -3.08 15.05
N THR A 145 -1.60 -3.15 15.18
CA THR A 145 -2.27 -2.73 16.42
C THR A 145 -2.13 -3.75 17.53
N LEU A 146 -1.79 -5.00 17.21
CA LEU A 146 -1.75 -6.13 18.14
C LEU A 146 -3.10 -6.39 18.84
N SER A 147 -4.23 -5.99 18.24
CA SER A 147 -5.56 -6.13 18.83
C SER A 147 -6.02 -7.59 19.00
N HIS A 148 -5.38 -8.51 18.30
CA HIS A 148 -5.64 -9.95 18.40
C HIS A 148 -4.74 -10.67 19.43
N LYS A 149 -3.82 -9.96 20.11
CA LYS A 149 -2.90 -10.55 21.09
C LYS A 149 -3.32 -10.16 22.51
N GLU A 150 -3.58 -11.17 23.32
CA GLU A 150 -3.80 -10.99 24.76
C GLU A 150 -2.48 -10.65 25.49
N GLY A 151 -2.57 -9.92 26.60
CA GLY A 151 -1.41 -9.60 27.44
C GLY A 151 -0.49 -8.48 26.93
N VAL A 152 -0.82 -7.86 25.79
CA VAL A 152 -0.15 -6.64 25.32
C VAL A 152 -0.82 -5.42 25.97
N SER A 153 -0.06 -4.64 26.74
CA SER A 153 -0.57 -3.39 27.32
C SER A 153 -0.85 -2.35 26.23
N ASP A 154 -1.74 -1.40 26.51
CA ASP A 154 -2.06 -0.32 25.56
C ASP A 154 -0.83 0.51 25.19
N GLU A 155 0.05 0.79 26.14
CA GLU A 155 1.29 1.52 25.91
C GLU A 155 2.24 0.77 24.96
N ALA A 156 2.39 -0.55 25.15
CA ALA A 156 3.24 -1.37 24.30
C ALA A 156 2.69 -1.48 22.89
N ALA A 157 1.36 -1.59 22.74
CA ALA A 157 0.71 -1.59 21.44
C ALA A 157 0.83 -0.21 20.75
N ALA A 158 0.68 0.89 21.48
CA ALA A 158 0.86 2.23 20.94
C ALA A 158 2.28 2.43 20.41
N GLU A 159 3.30 1.93 21.12
CA GLU A 159 4.68 1.96 20.65
C GLU A 159 4.89 1.10 19.41
N HIS A 160 4.32 -0.11 19.37
CA HIS A 160 4.37 -0.97 18.19
C HIS A 160 3.70 -0.32 16.96
N ILE A 161 2.57 0.37 17.16
CA ILE A 161 1.92 1.15 16.10
C ILE A 161 2.86 2.24 15.57
N ARG A 162 3.54 2.98 16.44
CA ARG A 162 4.48 4.05 16.06
C ARG A 162 5.70 3.53 15.29
N GLN A 163 6.09 2.27 15.45
CA GLN A 163 7.19 1.69 14.67
C GLN A 163 6.81 1.44 13.20
N HIS A 164 5.52 1.24 12.91
CA HIS A 164 5.05 0.81 11.58
C HIS A 164 4.30 1.91 10.81
N ILE A 165 3.52 2.72 11.51
CA ILE A 165 2.74 3.81 10.93
C ILE A 165 3.48 5.10 11.24
N PRO A 166 4.02 5.86 10.26
CA PRO A 166 4.75 7.11 10.51
C PRO A 166 3.89 8.24 11.10
N GLU A 167 4.53 9.33 11.53
CA GLU A 167 3.83 10.59 11.84
C GLU A 167 3.11 11.13 10.60
N HIS A 168 1.91 11.66 10.82
CA HIS A 168 1.01 12.14 9.79
C HIS A 168 0.04 13.19 10.35
N ASP A 169 -0.40 14.10 9.49
CA ASP A 169 -1.31 15.19 9.85
C ASP A 169 -2.78 14.75 9.76
N VAL A 170 -3.10 13.89 8.79
CA VAL A 170 -4.45 13.43 8.51
C VAL A 170 -4.53 11.90 8.47
N LEU A 171 -5.49 11.32 9.20
CA LEU A 171 -5.81 9.90 9.11
C LEU A 171 -7.08 9.70 8.30
N LEU A 172 -7.03 8.82 7.29
CA LEU A 172 -8.19 8.42 6.49
C LEU A 172 -8.55 6.97 6.80
N ALA A 173 -9.82 6.67 7.03
CA ALA A 173 -10.26 5.28 7.24
C ALA A 173 -11.67 5.01 6.70
N GLY A 174 -11.80 4.03 5.80
CA GLY A 174 -13.08 3.46 5.35
C GLY A 174 -13.37 2.13 6.03
N PHE A 175 -13.58 2.14 7.35
CA PHE A 175 -13.74 0.88 8.11
C PHE A 175 -15.12 0.26 7.86
N PRO A 176 -15.23 -1.08 7.81
CA PRO A 176 -16.51 -1.73 7.53
C PRO A 176 -17.52 -1.50 8.66
N CYS A 177 -18.81 -1.35 8.30
CA CYS A 177 -19.91 -1.33 9.26
C CYS A 177 -20.04 -2.70 9.93
N GLN A 178 -19.47 -2.84 11.12
CA GLN A 178 -19.62 -4.04 11.94
C GLN A 178 -20.76 -3.85 12.94
N PRO A 179 -21.65 -4.84 13.12
CA PRO A 179 -22.64 -4.76 14.18
C PRO A 179 -21.89 -4.74 15.51
N PHE A 180 -21.98 -3.63 16.24
CA PHE A 180 -21.71 -3.60 17.67
C PHE A 180 -22.75 -4.52 18.31
N SER A 181 -22.46 -5.82 18.39
CA SER A 181 -23.52 -6.81 18.58
C SER A 181 -24.27 -6.58 19.90
N LEU A 182 -25.47 -6.02 19.76
CA LEU A 182 -26.49 -5.79 20.79
C LEU A 182 -27.17 -7.11 21.22
N ALA A 183 -26.79 -8.26 20.65
CA ALA A 183 -27.42 -9.59 20.82
C ALA A 183 -27.21 -10.23 22.22
N GLY A 184 -27.03 -9.40 23.25
CA GLY A 184 -26.97 -9.81 24.65
C GLY A 184 -27.22 -8.67 25.63
N VAL A 185 -27.67 -7.50 25.19
CA VAL A 185 -27.78 -6.29 26.05
C VAL A 185 -28.74 -6.53 27.22
N SER A 186 -29.89 -7.16 26.98
CA SER A 186 -30.81 -7.51 28.07
C SER A 186 -30.21 -8.52 29.06
N LYS A 187 -29.38 -9.47 28.61
CA LYS A 187 -28.74 -10.48 29.46
C LYS A 187 -27.48 -9.94 30.18
N LYS A 188 -26.74 -9.02 29.55
CA LYS A 188 -25.56 -8.35 30.11
C LYS A 188 -25.95 -7.28 31.13
N ASN A 189 -27.05 -6.55 30.90
CA ASN A 189 -27.62 -5.61 31.88
C ASN A 189 -28.12 -6.34 33.13
N SER A 190 -28.75 -7.51 32.99
CA SER A 190 -29.14 -8.35 34.14
C SER A 190 -27.95 -8.97 34.90
N LEU A 191 -26.74 -8.92 34.34
CA LEU A 191 -25.50 -9.48 34.91
C LEU A 191 -24.48 -8.41 35.32
N GLY A 192 -24.83 -7.11 35.26
CA GLY A 192 -23.95 -6.00 35.64
C GLY A 192 -22.68 -5.86 34.78
N ARG A 193 -22.65 -6.39 33.56
CA ARG A 193 -21.50 -6.30 32.65
C ARG A 193 -21.57 -5.07 31.75
N ALA A 194 -20.43 -4.45 31.48
CA ALA A 194 -20.32 -3.28 30.60
C ALA A 194 -20.86 -3.54 29.17
N HIS A 195 -21.46 -2.52 28.58
CA HIS A 195 -22.16 -2.54 27.29
C HIS A 195 -21.80 -1.29 26.48
N GLY A 196 -21.97 -1.32 25.15
CA GLY A 196 -21.60 -0.21 24.25
C GLY A 196 -20.09 -0.14 23.94
N PHE A 197 -19.52 1.06 23.85
CA PHE A 197 -18.08 1.30 23.64
C PHE A 197 -17.17 0.72 24.75
N ALA A 198 -17.74 0.37 25.90
CA ALA A 198 -17.06 -0.28 27.02
C ALA A 198 -17.17 -1.81 26.99
N CYS A 199 -17.68 -2.40 25.90
CA CYS A 199 -17.77 -3.84 25.74
C CYS A 199 -16.47 -4.37 25.15
N ASP A 200 -15.94 -5.45 25.72
CA ASP A 200 -14.82 -6.27 25.21
C ASP A 200 -15.16 -6.97 23.88
N THR A 201 -15.77 -6.27 22.92
CA THR A 201 -15.76 -6.67 21.51
C THR A 201 -14.38 -6.39 20.93
N GLN A 202 -13.38 -7.07 21.52
CA GLN A 202 -12.14 -7.41 20.85
C GLN A 202 -12.53 -8.01 19.49
N GLY A 203 -12.12 -7.36 18.40
CA GLY A 203 -12.40 -7.82 17.03
C GLY A 203 -13.23 -6.89 16.14
N THR A 204 -13.54 -5.64 16.56
CA THR A 204 -14.00 -4.64 15.58
C THR A 204 -12.83 -3.81 15.06
N LEU A 205 -12.72 -3.70 13.73
CA LEU A 205 -11.72 -2.91 13.01
C LEU A 205 -11.80 -1.41 13.36
N PHE A 206 -12.94 -0.97 13.89
CA PHE A 206 -13.07 0.37 14.48
C PHE A 206 -12.12 0.58 15.66
N PHE A 207 -11.92 -0.40 16.55
CA PHE A 207 -10.97 -0.27 17.65
C PHE A 207 -9.52 -0.19 17.16
N ASP A 208 -9.18 -0.86 16.07
CA ASP A 208 -7.88 -0.72 15.42
C ASP A 208 -7.65 0.74 14.97
N VAL A 209 -8.65 1.37 14.37
CA VAL A 209 -8.60 2.81 14.01
C VAL A 209 -8.43 3.67 15.25
N VAL A 210 -9.20 3.44 16.31
CA VAL A 210 -9.11 4.20 17.57
C VAL A 210 -7.72 4.09 18.18
N ARG A 211 -7.14 2.88 18.25
CA ARG A 211 -5.77 2.69 18.77
C ARG A 211 -4.73 3.45 17.96
N ILE A 212 -4.88 3.51 16.64
CA ILE A 212 -3.97 4.26 15.77
C ILE A 212 -4.11 5.77 15.99
N ILE A 213 -5.35 6.28 16.07
CA ILE A 213 -5.60 7.68 16.39
C ILE A 213 -4.97 8.05 17.74
N ASP A 214 -5.12 7.20 18.75
CA ASP A 214 -4.56 7.49 20.07
C ASP A 214 -3.03 7.41 20.10
N ALA A 215 -2.43 6.41 19.44
CA ALA A 215 -0.99 6.23 19.37
C ALA A 215 -0.26 7.34 18.58
N ARG A 216 -0.92 7.90 17.54
CA ARG A 216 -0.32 8.88 16.62
C ARG A 216 -0.82 10.30 16.73
N ARG A 217 -1.98 10.52 17.35
CA ARG A 217 -2.58 11.84 17.58
C ARG A 217 -2.56 12.75 16.33
N PRO A 218 -3.05 12.28 15.16
CA PRO A 218 -3.08 13.12 13.96
C PRO A 218 -3.91 14.38 14.21
N ALA A 219 -3.55 15.49 13.57
CA ALA A 219 -4.27 16.76 13.72
C ALA A 219 -5.74 16.64 13.30
N MET A 220 -6.02 15.83 12.28
CA MET A 220 -7.36 15.58 11.75
C MET A 220 -7.53 14.11 11.38
N PHE A 221 -8.78 13.65 11.33
CA PHE A 221 -9.15 12.37 10.74
C PHE A 221 -10.45 12.47 9.95
N VAL A 222 -10.59 11.64 8.91
CA VAL A 222 -11.80 11.48 8.12
C VAL A 222 -12.18 10.01 8.09
N LEU A 223 -13.35 9.71 8.63
CA LEU A 223 -13.89 8.35 8.73
C LEU A 223 -15.08 8.23 7.79
N GLU A 224 -15.02 7.27 6.87
CA GLU A 224 -16.13 6.94 5.96
C GLU A 224 -16.83 5.68 6.46
N ASN A 225 -18.18 5.69 6.41
CA ASN A 225 -19.01 4.54 6.73
C ASN A 225 -20.38 4.68 6.04
N VAL A 226 -21.19 3.62 6.11
CA VAL A 226 -22.56 3.57 5.59
C VAL A 226 -23.46 4.63 6.23
N LYS A 227 -24.52 5.02 5.50
CA LYS A 227 -25.55 5.99 5.95
C LYS A 227 -26.38 5.49 7.12
#